data_AF-A0A7C6RJW9-F1
#
_entry.id   AF-A0A7C6RJW9-F1
#
_cell.length_a   1.000
_cell.length_b   1.000
_cell.length_c   1.000
_cell.angle_alpha   90.00
_cell.angle_beta   90.00
_cell.angle_gamma   90.00
#
_symmetry.space_group_name_H-M   'P 1'
#
loop_
_entity.id
_entity.type
_entity.pdbx_description
1 polymer ?
#
loop_
_entity_poly.entity_id
_entity_poly.type
_entity_poly.pdbx_seq_one_letter_code
_entity_poly.pdbx_strand_id
1 'polypeptide(L)' 'MTSIKHYLQFKDFTREEYDYVFARAKWIKDKFKRYEPYHPLFDRTLVMIFEKASTRTRLSFEAGMHQLGGS' A
#
# COMPACT_ATOMS: atom_id res chain seq x y z
N MET A 1 5.02 7.01 -22.32
CA MET A 1 4.64 6.13 -21.21
C MET A 1 5.29 6.66 -19.95
N THR A 2 4.51 6.95 -18.91
CA THR A 2 5.06 7.31 -17.60
C THR A 2 5.78 6.10 -17.01
N SER A 3 7.02 6.30 -16.56
CA SER A 3 7.81 5.27 -15.88
C SER A 3 7.09 4.77 -14.62
N ILE A 4 7.23 3.49 -14.29
CA ILE A 4 6.70 2.93 -13.04
C ILE A 4 7.45 3.55 -11.86
N LYS A 5 6.72 4.07 -10.88
CA LYS A 5 7.30 4.62 -9.65
C LYS A 5 7.44 3.52 -8.60
N HIS A 6 8.67 3.08 -8.37
CA HIS A 6 9.02 2.11 -7.33
C HIS A 6 9.25 2.77 -5.96
N TYR A 7 9.10 2.01 -4.87
CA TYR A 7 9.44 2.43 -3.52
C TYR A 7 10.61 1.56 -3.01
N LEU A 8 11.85 2.01 -3.20
CA LEU A 8 13.05 1.23 -2.85
C LEU A 8 13.77 1.81 -1.62
N GLN A 9 13.84 3.14 -1.52
CA GLN A 9 14.56 3.85 -0.46
C GLN A 9 13.97 5.25 -0.25
N PHE A 10 14.23 5.85 0.91
CA PHE A 10 13.57 7.10 1.28
C PHE A 10 13.92 8.30 0.39
N LYS A 11 15.11 8.31 -0.20
CA LYS A 11 15.58 9.38 -1.08
C LYS A 11 14.94 9.38 -2.48
N ASP A 12 14.16 8.35 -2.82
CA ASP A 12 13.46 8.28 -4.11
C ASP A 12 12.18 9.15 -4.11
N PHE A 13 11.83 9.73 -2.96
CA PHE A 13 10.63 10.52 -2.75
C PHE A 13 10.98 11.91 -2.24
N THR A 14 10.28 12.93 -2.74
CA THR A 14 10.35 14.28 -2.18
C THR A 14 9.51 14.38 -0.91
N ARG A 15 9.66 15.49 -0.17
CA ARG A 15 8.84 15.77 1.01
C ARG A 15 7.35 15.82 0.65
N GLU A 16 7.02 16.49 -0.45
CA GLU A 16 5.65 16.67 -0.91
C GLU A 16 5.00 15.33 -1.28
N GLU A 17 5.78 14.41 -1.85
CA GLU A 17 5.30 13.07 -2.17
C GLU A 17 5.04 12.25 -0.90
N TYR A 18 5.87 12.43 0.14
CA TYR A 18 5.58 11.84 1.45
C TYR A 18 4.34 12.43 2.11
N ASP A 19 4.17 13.75 2.06
CA ASP A 19 2.99 14.41 2.59
C ASP A 19 1.72 13.87 1.90
N TYR A 20 1.78 13.65 0.58
CA TYR A 20 0.74 12.98 -0.17
C TYR A 20 0.51 11.54 0.32
N VAL A 21 1.56 10.71 0.44
CA VAL A 21 1.44 9.31 0.90
C VAL A 21 0.79 9.25 2.28
N PHE A 22 1.20 10.10 3.23
CA PHE A 22 0.61 10.13 4.56
C PHE A 22 -0.84 10.62 4.57
N ALA A 23 -1.17 11.63 3.77
CA ALA A 23 -2.55 12.10 3.60
C ALA A 23 -3.44 11.00 3.01
N ARG A 24 -2.95 10.25 2.01
CA ARG A 24 -3.67 9.11 1.44
C ARG A 24 -3.83 7.97 2.44
N ALA A 25 -2.79 7.62 3.19
CA ALA A 25 -2.86 6.58 4.21
C ALA A 25 -3.92 6.92 5.28
N LYS A 26 -3.98 8.18 5.75
CA LYS A 26 -5.00 8.66 6.68
C LYS A 26 -6.40 8.51 6.08
N TRP A 27 -6.59 8.99 4.84
CA TRP A 27 -7.89 8.92 4.17
C TRP A 27 -8.39 7.49 3.95
N ILE A 28 -7.51 6.56 3.53
CA ILE A 28 -7.86 5.14 3.36
C ILE A 28 -8.26 4.53 4.71
N LYS A 29 -7.50 4.83 5.76
CA LYS A 29 -7.80 4.38 7.12
C LYS A 29 -9.15 4.89 7.63
N ASP A 30 -9.49 6.14 7.34
CA ASP A 30 -10.76 6.74 7.73
C ASP A 30 -11.94 6.08 7.01
N LYS A 31 -11.82 5.77 5.71
CA LYS A 31 -12.83 5.00 4.97
C LYS A 31 -13.02 3.60 5.55
N PHE A 32 -11.93 2.88 5.79
CA PHE A 32 -11.96 1.56 6.40
C PHE A 32 -12.69 1.57 7.75
N LYS A 33 -12.39 2.56 8.60
CA LYS A 33 -13.05 2.72 9.91
C LYS A 33 -14.53 3.08 9.84
N ARG A 34 -14.98 3.67 8.74
CA ARG A 34 -16.39 4.01 8.49
C ARG A 34 -17.14 2.88 7.78
N TYR A 35 -16.49 1.74 7.56
CA TYR A 35 -17.05 0.63 6.79
C TYR A 35 -17.48 1.03 5.38
N GLU A 36 -16.82 2.05 4.82
CA GLU A 36 -17.04 2.47 3.43
C GLU A 36 -16.20 1.59 2.50
N PRO A 37 -16.81 0.84 1.56
CA PRO A 37 -16.06 0.02 0.62
C PRO A 37 -15.08 0.86 -0.23
N TYR A 38 -13.83 0.43 -0.29
CA TYR A 38 -12.80 1.07 -1.12
C TYR A 38 -11.84 0.00 -1.64
N HIS A 39 -12.12 -0.48 -2.86
CA HIS A 39 -11.41 -1.62 -3.46
C HIS A 39 -10.67 -1.22 -4.76
N PRO A 40 -9.71 -0.29 -4.73
CA PRO A 40 -9.04 0.17 -5.93
C PRO A 40 -8.14 -0.89 -6.58
N LEU A 41 -7.79 -1.95 -5.84
CA LEU A 41 -6.93 -3.05 -6.30
C LEU A 41 -7.73 -4.33 -6.56
N PHE A 42 -9.03 -4.20 -6.86
CA PHE A 42 -9.86 -5.32 -7.27
C PHE A 42 -9.22 -6.07 -8.44
N ASP A 43 -9.17 -7.40 -8.33
CA ASP A 43 -8.58 -8.30 -9.33
C ASP A 43 -7.07 -8.06 -9.59
N ARG A 44 -6.37 -7.48 -8.61
CA ARG A 44 -4.90 -7.36 -8.63
C ARG A 44 -4.29 -8.34 -7.65
N THR A 45 -3.17 -8.94 -8.06
CA THR A 45 -2.38 -9.86 -7.23
C THR A 45 -1.02 -9.25 -6.90
N LEU A 46 -0.67 -9.21 -5.62
CA LEU A 46 0.64 -8.78 -5.12
C LEU A 46 1.52 -10.00 -4.83
N VAL A 47 2.61 -10.12 -5.58
CA VAL A 47 3.64 -11.12 -5.29
C VAL A 47 4.59 -10.59 -4.22
N MET A 48 4.76 -11.34 -3.14
CA MET A 48 5.68 -11.02 -2.05
C MET A 48 6.87 -11.98 -2.04
N ILE A 49 8.08 -11.44 -2.22
CA ILE A 49 9.33 -12.20 -2.19
C ILE A 49 10.08 -11.85 -0.90
N PHE A 50 10.37 -12.87 -0.07
CA PHE A 50 11.10 -12.71 1.19
C PHE A 50 12.25 -13.69 1.28
N GLU A 51 13.49 -13.19 1.28
CA GLU A 51 14.69 -14.03 1.53
C GLU A 51 14.92 -14.29 3.03
N LYS A 52 14.36 -13.44 3.89
CA LYS A 52 14.41 -13.56 5.35
C LYS A 52 13.00 -13.53 5.92
N ALA A 53 12.75 -14.34 6.95
CA ALA A 53 11.46 -14.38 7.62
C ALA A 53 11.10 -13.01 8.22
N SER A 54 9.91 -12.50 7.89
CA SER A 54 9.42 -11.21 8.40
C SER A 54 7.89 -11.23 8.59
N THR A 55 7.46 -11.61 9.79
CA THR A 55 6.03 -11.75 10.12
C THR A 55 5.27 -10.44 10.03
N ARG A 56 5.83 -9.36 10.58
CA ARG A 56 5.16 -8.04 10.59
C ARG A 56 4.98 -7.49 9.18
N THR A 57 6.00 -7.62 8.35
CA THR A 57 5.97 -7.13 6.96
C THR A 57 4.95 -7.91 6.16
N ARG A 58 5.05 -9.25 6.14
CA ARG A 58 4.11 -10.10 5.40
C ARG A 58 2.65 -9.84 5.78
N LEU A 59 2.32 -9.88 7.06
CA LEU A 59 0.94 -9.68 7.53
C LEU A 59 0.42 -8.28 7.20
N SER A 60 1.27 -7.25 7.24
CA SER A 60 0.86 -5.89 6.89
C SER A 60 0.53 -5.73 5.41
N PHE A 61 1.30 -6.37 4.52
CA PHE A 61 1.04 -6.33 3.07
C PHE A 61 -0.19 -7.15 2.69
N GLU A 62 -0.33 -8.35 3.26
CA GLU A 62 -1.50 -9.22 3.03
C GLU A 62 -2.80 -8.55 3.49
N ALA A 63 -2.84 -8.03 4.72
CA ALA A 63 -4.00 -7.31 5.22
C ALA A 63 -4.31 -6.06 4.38
N GLY A 64 -3.28 -5.30 3.99
CA GLY A 64 -3.45 -4.11 3.15
C GLY A 64 -4.00 -4.43 1.76
N MET A 65 -3.49 -5.49 1.11
CA MET A 65 -3.95 -5.90 -0.21
C MET A 65 -5.41 -6.38 -0.19
N HIS A 66 -5.77 -7.18 0.81
CA HIS A 66 -7.15 -7.62 1.02
C HIS A 66 -8.10 -6.45 1.32
N GLN A 67 -7.70 -5.49 2.16
CA GLN A 67 -8.52 -4.30 2.44
C GLN A 67 -8.78 -3.46 1.18
N LEU A 68 -7.87 -3.48 0.23
CA LEU A 68 -7.99 -2.77 -1.05
C LEU A 68 -8.62 -3.63 -2.16
N GLY A 69 -9.12 -4.82 -1.83
CA GLY A 69 -9.88 -5.71 -2.72
C GLY A 69 -9.05 -6.65 -3.59
N GLY A 70 -7.74 -6.76 -3.34
CA GLY A 70 -6.86 -7.66 -4.07
C GLY A 70 -6.46 -8.92 -3.31
N SER A 71 -5.52 -9.65 -3.90
CA SER A 71 -4.88 -10.86 -3.37
C SER A 71 -3.36 -10.71 -3.27
#